data_AF-A0A660DZF5-F1
#
_entry.id   AF-A0A660DZF5-F1
#
_cell.length_a   1.000
_cell.length_b   1.000
_cell.length_c   1.000
_cell.angle_alpha   90.00
_cell.angle_beta   90.00
_cell.angle_gamma   90.00
#
_symmetry.space_group_name_H-M   'P 1'
#
loop_
_entity.id
_entity.type
_entity.pdbx_description
1 polymer ?
#
loop_
_entity_poly.entity_id
_entity_poly.type
_entity_poly.pdbx_seq_one_letter_code
_entity_poly.pdbx_strand_id
1 'polypeptide(L)'
;MLGWIWSLIVGGVIGAIAGAITSRDVPAGVIGNIIAGLVGAWLGQALFGTWGPSLAGMALVPSVLGAVILVLIVAAVFGMRKR
;
A
#
# COMPACT_ATOMS: atom_id res chain seq x y z
N MET A 1 9.22 -11.57 -17.66
CA MET A 1 9.38 -12.52 -16.53
C MET A 1 9.92 -11.86 -15.24
N LEU A 2 10.34 -10.59 -15.22
CA LEU A 2 10.82 -9.86 -14.02
C LEU A 2 9.79 -8.88 -13.40
N GLY A 3 8.63 -8.68 -14.02
CA GLY A 3 7.65 -7.65 -13.58
C GLY A 3 7.02 -7.91 -12.21
N TRP A 4 6.85 -9.17 -11.81
CA TRP A 4 6.23 -9.55 -10.54
C TRP A 4 7.14 -9.32 -9.33
N ILE A 5 8.46 -9.49 -9.51
CA ILE A 5 9.46 -9.13 -8.49
C ILE A 5 9.46 -7.61 -8.29
N TRP A 6 9.37 -6.85 -9.38
CA TRP A 6 9.32 -5.40 -9.33
C TRP A 6 8.04 -4.89 -8.65
N SER A 7 6.88 -5.49 -8.94
CA SER A 7 5.64 -5.13 -8.26
C SER A 7 5.67 -5.45 -6.76
N LEU A 8 6.33 -6.55 -6.33
CA LEU A 8 6.50 -6.86 -4.91
C LEU A 8 7.34 -5.81 -4.19
N ILE A 9 8.44 -5.36 -4.81
CA ILE A 9 9.30 -4.31 -4.26
C ILE A 9 8.52 -2.98 -4.17
N VAL A 10 7.88 -2.57 -5.26
CA VAL A 10 7.10 -1.33 -5.32
C VAL A 10 5.92 -1.38 -4.33
N GLY A 11 5.21 -2.50 -4.25
CA GLY A 11 4.15 -2.72 -3.26
C GLY A 11 4.66 -2.62 -1.83
N GLY A 12 5.80 -3.26 -1.52
CA GLY A 12 6.45 -3.13 -0.22
C GLY A 12 6.82 -1.70 0.16
N VAL A 13 7.38 -0.95 -0.79
CA VAL A 13 7.72 0.47 -0.58
C VAL A 13 6.47 1.32 -0.36
N ILE A 14 5.43 1.14 -1.18
CA ILE A 14 4.17 1.86 -1.05
C ILE A 14 3.51 1.57 0.30
N GLY A 15 3.46 0.31 0.71
CA GLY A 15 2.88 -0.07 1.99
C GLY A 15 3.69 0.42 3.18
N ALA A 16 5.02 0.44 3.08
CA ALA A 16 5.87 1.04 4.11
C ALA A 16 5.66 2.56 4.21
N ILE A 17 5.54 3.26 3.08
CA ILE A 17 5.20 4.69 3.03
C ILE A 17 3.82 4.92 3.66
N ALA A 18 2.82 4.10 3.32
CA ALA A 18 1.47 4.22 3.87
C ALA A 18 1.44 3.97 5.38
N GLY A 19 2.14 2.95 5.88
CA GLY A 19 2.32 2.67 7.31
C GLY A 19 3.02 3.81 8.05
N ALA A 20 4.08 4.37 7.46
CA ALA A 20 4.79 5.52 8.01
C ALA A 20 3.89 6.77 8.07
N ILE A 21 3.15 7.07 7.00
CA ILE A 21 2.20 8.21 6.93
C ILE A 21 1.11 8.07 7.98
N THR A 22 0.58 6.86 8.14
CA THR A 22 -0.49 6.58 9.11
C THR A 22 0.02 6.37 10.54
N SER A 23 1.35 6.41 10.74
CA SER A 23 2.04 6.12 12.01
C SER A 23 1.54 4.82 12.67
N ARG A 24 1.28 3.82 11.83
CA ARG A 24 0.63 2.56 12.21
C ARG A 24 1.39 1.39 11.60
N ASP A 25 1.83 0.49 12.47
CA ASP A 25 2.51 -0.73 12.05
C ASP A 25 1.49 -1.83 11.74
N VAL A 26 1.50 -2.31 10.49
CA VAL A 26 0.67 -3.45 10.07
C VAL A 26 1.18 -4.72 10.80
N PRO A 27 0.30 -5.59 11.33
CA PRO A 27 0.66 -6.73 12.20
C PRO A 27 1.52 -7.84 11.57
N ALA A 28 2.09 -7.64 10.38
CA ALA A 28 3.02 -8.57 9.72
C ALA A 28 4.35 -7.90 9.29
N GLY A 29 4.68 -6.72 9.83
CA GLY A 29 5.95 -6.02 9.56
C GLY A 29 6.17 -5.78 8.06
N VAL A 30 7.33 -6.20 7.54
CA VAL A 30 7.68 -6.05 6.12
C VAL A 30 6.70 -6.79 5.20
N ILE A 31 6.27 -7.99 5.58
CA ILE A 31 5.31 -8.79 4.79
C ILE A 31 3.93 -8.11 4.79
N GLY A 32 3.53 -7.59 5.95
CA GLY A 32 2.32 -6.79 6.09
C GLY A 32 2.32 -5.55 5.20
N ASN A 33 3.45 -4.84 5.12
CA ASN A 33 3.61 -3.70 4.24
C ASN A 33 3.55 -4.09 2.76
N ILE A 34 4.18 -5.19 2.34
CA ILE A 34 4.06 -5.66 0.95
C ILE A 34 2.60 -5.98 0.60
N ILE A 35 1.90 -6.72 1.45
CA ILE A 35 0.51 -7.10 1.19
C ILE A 35 -0.39 -5.86 1.24
N ALA A 36 -0.27 -5.01 2.26
CA ALA A 36 -1.08 -3.81 2.39
C ALA A 36 -0.82 -2.82 1.25
N GLY A 37 0.44 -2.70 0.81
CA GLY A 37 0.81 -1.87 -0.32
C GLY A 37 0.29 -2.41 -1.65
N LEU A 38 0.33 -3.73 -1.89
CA LEU A 38 -0.22 -4.33 -3.11
C LEU A 38 -1.74 -4.27 -3.15
N VAL A 39 -2.42 -4.72 -2.09
CA VAL A 39 -3.87 -4.72 -1.99
C VAL A 39 -4.41 -3.29 -1.98
N GLY A 40 -3.74 -2.41 -1.25
CA GLY A 40 -4.11 -1.01 -1.16
C GLY A 40 -3.84 -0.26 -2.46
N ALA A 41 -2.75 -0.57 -3.17
CA ALA A 41 -2.50 -0.03 -4.50
C ALA A 41 -3.62 -0.38 -5.46
N TRP A 42 -4.00 -1.67 -5.48
CA TRP A 42 -5.10 -2.15 -6.31
C TRP A 42 -6.44 -1.50 -5.96
N LEU A 43 -6.74 -1.37 -4.66
CA LEU A 43 -7.93 -0.67 -4.16
C LEU A 43 -7.93 0.81 -4.59
N GLY A 44 -6.77 1.47 -4.49
CA GLY A 44 -6.60 2.86 -4.88
C GLY A 44 -6.77 3.11 -6.36
N GLN A 45 -6.21 2.25 -7.22
CA GLN A 45 -6.46 2.29 -8.66
C GLN A 45 -7.94 2.04 -8.98
N ALA A 46 -8.60 1.13 -8.27
CA ALA A 46 -10.01 0.82 -8.49
C ALA A 46 -10.93 1.99 -8.09
N LEU A 47 -10.61 2.71 -7.01
CA LEU A 47 -11.42 3.81 -6.49
C LEU A 47 -11.18 5.14 -7.19
N PHE A 48 -9.92 5.44 -7.47
CA PHE A 48 -9.51 6.74 -8.00
C PHE A 48 -9.15 6.70 -9.49
N GLY A 49 -9.08 5.52 -10.09
CA GLY A 49 -8.62 5.33 -11.47
C GLY A 49 -7.09 5.28 -11.59
N THR A 50 -6.61 5.28 -12.83
CA THR A 50 -5.18 5.14 -13.16
C THR A 50 -4.65 6.45 -13.75
N TRP A 51 -4.44 7.46 -12.89
CA TRP A 51 -3.89 8.75 -13.31
C TRP A 51 -2.59 9.08 -12.58
N GLY A 52 -1.73 9.84 -13.26
CA GLY A 52 -0.41 10.20 -12.75
C GLY A 52 0.71 9.22 -13.15
N PRO A 53 1.93 9.40 -12.60
CA PRO A 53 3.10 8.61 -12.98
C PRO A 53 2.91 7.14 -12.63
N SER A 54 3.20 6.23 -13.56
CA SER A 54 3.12 4.78 -13.30
C SER A 54 4.50 4.21 -12.95
N LEU A 55 4.59 3.41 -11.87
CA LEU A 55 5.71 2.49 -11.66
C LEU A 55 5.19 1.05 -11.60
N ALA A 56 5.97 0.12 -12.14
CA ALA A 56 5.66 -1.30 -12.18
C ALA A 56 4.28 -1.63 -12.83
N GLY A 57 3.78 -0.75 -13.71
CA GLY A 57 2.47 -0.91 -14.35
C GLY A 57 1.26 -0.46 -13.50
N MET A 58 1.50 0.19 -12.35
CA MET A 58 0.47 0.74 -11.46
C MET A 58 0.66 2.26 -11.31
N ALA A 59 -0.40 3.07 -11.33
CA ALA A 59 -0.26 4.51 -11.12
C ALA A 59 0.08 4.80 -9.66
N LEU A 60 1.12 5.60 -9.42
CA LEU A 60 1.69 5.81 -8.08
C LEU A 60 0.72 6.52 -7.14
N VAL A 61 0.16 7.64 -7.60
CA VAL A 61 -0.63 8.53 -6.77
C VAL A 61 -1.88 7.81 -6.22
N PRO A 62 -2.70 7.19 -7.07
CA PRO A 62 -3.88 6.50 -6.57
C PRO A 62 -3.48 5.24 -5.78
N SER A 63 -2.34 4.60 -6.10
CA SER A 63 -1.87 3.44 -5.35
C SER A 63 -1.45 3.77 -3.92
N VAL A 64 -0.72 4.87 -3.70
CA VAL A 64 -0.32 5.32 -2.36
C VAL A 64 -1.54 5.71 -1.54
N LEU A 65 -2.49 6.43 -2.14
CA LEU A 65 -3.74 6.80 -1.47
C LEU A 65 -4.54 5.56 -1.04
N GLY A 66 -4.70 4.59 -1.92
CA GLY A 66 -5.39 3.34 -1.59
C GLY A 66 -4.67 2.52 -0.51
N ALA A 67 -3.34 2.49 -0.52
CA ALA A 67 -2.54 1.87 0.54
C ALA A 67 -2.72 2.56 1.90
N VAL A 68 -2.72 3.90 1.92
CA VAL A 68 -3.01 4.66 3.16
C VAL A 68 -4.41 4.33 3.68
N ILE A 69 -5.43 4.32 2.82
CA ILE A 69 -6.80 3.98 3.21
C ILE A 69 -6.87 2.56 3.76
N LEU A 70 -6.26 1.58 3.09
CA LEU A 70 -6.26 0.19 3.54
C LEU A 70 -5.58 0.05 4.90
N VAL A 71 -4.41 0.68 5.08
CA VAL A 71 -3.70 0.65 6.37
C VAL A 71 -4.55 1.28 7.48
N LEU A 72 -5.28 2.37 7.20
CA LEU A 72 -6.21 2.96 8.16
C LEU A 72 -7.36 2.01 8.53
N ILE A 73 -7.94 1.30 7.56
CA ILE A 73 -9.02 0.34 7.79
C ILE A 73 -8.52 -0.84 8.61
N VAL A 74 -7.39 -1.44 8.21
CA VAL A 74 -6.75 -2.54 8.95
C VAL A 74 -6.43 -2.09 10.36
N ALA A 75 -5.93 -0.87 10.54
CA ALA A 75 -5.66 -0.31 11.85
C ALA A 75 -6.90 -0.14 12.72
N ALA A 76 -8.01 0.31 12.13
CA ALA A 76 -9.28 0.49 12.83
C ALA A 76 -9.87 -0.87 13.25
N VAL A 77 -9.82 -1.88 12.38
CA VAL A 77 -10.38 -3.22 12.62
C VAL A 77 -9.53 -4.00 13.63
N PHE A 78 -8.20 -4.01 13.48
CA PHE A 78 -7.29 -4.76 14.34
C PHE A 78 -6.87 -3.98 15.60
N GLY A 79 -7.40 -2.77 15.81
CA GLY A 79 -7.06 -1.95 16.98
C GLY A 79 -5.57 -1.60 17.06
N MET A 80 -4.92 -1.38 15.91
CA MET A 80 -3.51 -1.00 15.86
C MET A 80 -3.32 0.37 16.52
N ARG A 81 -2.74 0.35 17.72
CA ARG A 81 -2.38 1.56 18.47
C ARG A 81 -1.23 2.26 17.74
N LYS A 82 -1.42 3.56 17.48
CA LYS A 82 -0.33 4.47 17.09
C LYS A 82 0.78 4.31 18.15
N ARG A 83 1.97 3.88 17.75
CA ARG A 83 3.13 3.92 18.65
C ARG A 83 3.50 5.37 18.93
#